data_AF-A0A7C7IMC1-F1
#
_entry.id   AF-A0A7C7IMC1-F1
#
_cell.length_a   1.000
_cell.length_b   1.000
_cell.length_c   1.000
_cell.angle_alpha   90.00
_cell.angle_beta   90.00
_cell.angle_gamma   90.00
#
_symmetry.space_group_name_H-M   'P 1'
#
loop_
_entity.id
_entity.type
_entity.pdbx_description
1 polymer ?
#
loop_
_entity_poly.entity_id
_entity_poly.type
_entity_poly.pdbx_seq_one_letter_code
_entity_poly.pdbx_strand_id
1 'polypeptide(L)'
;MAQDLRDLFKEDRKGVQQTNMLNGHEKRFEQLLAQRMPQQEVKEPQTNTNHRFYWMKIAAVLIVAFGVFSWFVFQNPGAGKPVDNAVVNTTQTEETSAEKELYLSDISPEFKQIEDYYLANINTELSQLTVTSENKELIDSFMVQLEQLDKEYQRLNSEIKESGIDEQTVSALINNLELRLDLLFKLKDKLKEIKKENLQNIQGEQI
;
A
#
# COMPACT_ATOMS: atom_id res chain seq x y z
N MET A 1 0.04 -7.24 -43.55
CA MET A 1 1.26 -7.61 -42.81
C MET A 1 1.40 -6.61 -41.66
N ALA A 2 1.27 -7.06 -40.41
CA ALA A 2 1.40 -6.17 -39.26
C ALA A 2 2.89 -5.87 -39.03
N GLN A 3 3.27 -4.59 -38.97
CA GLN A 3 4.62 -4.20 -38.57
C GLN A 3 4.74 -4.36 -37.05
N ASP A 4 5.80 -5.05 -36.60
CA ASP A 4 6.11 -5.22 -35.18
C ASP A 4 6.51 -3.87 -34.59
N LEU A 5 5.77 -3.42 -33.57
CA LEU A 5 6.04 -2.17 -32.84
C LEU A 5 7.45 -2.14 -32.26
N ARG A 6 7.99 -3.29 -31.86
CA ARG A 6 9.34 -3.39 -31.30
C ARG A 6 10.41 -3.02 -32.33
N ASP A 7 10.15 -3.29 -33.60
CA ASP A 7 11.09 -2.95 -34.68
C ASP A 7 10.91 -1.51 -35.15
N LEU A 8 9.68 -0.98 -35.13
CA LEU A 8 9.41 0.45 -35.34
C LEU A 8 10.17 1.33 -34.35
N PHE A 9 10.16 0.99 -33.05
CA PHE A 9 10.87 1.75 -32.03
C PHE A 9 12.39 1.61 -32.09
N LYS A 10 12.92 0.51 -32.66
CA LYS A 10 14.37 0.35 -32.86
C LYS A 10 14.85 1.21 -34.03
N GLU A 11 14.03 1.41 -35.05
CA GLU A 11 14.35 2.29 -36.18
C GLU A 11 14.33 3.76 -35.76
N ASP A 12 13.31 4.20 -35.01
CA ASP A 12 13.23 5.56 -34.48
C ASP A 12 14.44 5.90 -33.58
N ARG A 13 14.83 4.99 -32.68
CA ARG A 13 15.98 5.21 -31.78
C ARG A 13 17.32 5.30 -32.50
N LYS A 14 17.46 4.77 -33.72
CA LYS A 14 18.70 4.88 -34.51
C LYS A 14 18.86 6.27 -35.14
N GLY A 15 17.76 7.03 -35.30
CA GLY A 15 17.77 8.39 -35.86
C GLY A 15 17.80 9.51 -34.82
N VAL A 16 17.47 9.22 -33.55
CA VAL A 16 17.48 10.21 -32.46
C VAL A 16 18.91 10.34 -31.91
N GLN A 17 19.67 11.27 -32.49
CA GLN A 17 20.81 11.86 -31.81
C GLN A 17 20.31 12.35 -30.44
N GLN A 18 20.95 11.94 -29.35
CA GLN A 18 20.68 12.52 -28.03
C GLN A 18 21.06 14.00 -28.09
N THR A 19 20.12 14.85 -28.45
CA THR A 19 20.31 16.30 -28.43
C THR A 19 20.45 16.68 -26.97
N ASN A 20 21.68 17.01 -26.54
CA ASN A 20 21.89 17.68 -25.28
C ASN A 20 20.93 18.88 -25.21
N MET A 21 20.16 18.98 -24.13
CA MET A 21 19.19 20.07 -23.96
C MET A 21 19.92 21.42 -24.13
N LEU A 22 19.26 22.40 -24.77
CA LEU A 22 19.84 23.73 -24.91
C LEU A 22 20.15 24.31 -23.52
N ASN A 23 21.35 24.89 -23.38
CA ASN A 23 21.78 25.53 -22.13
C ASN A 23 20.76 26.59 -21.70
N GLY A 24 20.34 26.54 -20.43
CA GLY A 24 19.36 27.47 -19.85
C GLY A 24 17.89 27.07 -20.00
N HIS A 25 17.60 25.83 -20.41
CA HIS A 25 16.24 25.26 -20.40
C HIS A 25 15.61 25.30 -18.99
N GLU A 26 16.37 24.93 -17.95
CA GLU A 26 15.94 24.91 -16.55
C GLU A 26 15.41 26.28 -16.08
N LYS A 27 16.20 27.34 -16.24
CA LYS A 27 15.78 28.70 -15.86
C LYS A 27 14.51 29.14 -16.60
N ARG A 28 14.38 28.75 -17.87
CA ARG A 28 13.22 29.09 -18.70
C ARG A 28 11.98 28.34 -18.23
N PHE A 29 12.15 27.09 -17.79
CA PHE A 29 11.11 26.28 -17.18
C PHE A 29 10.67 26.85 -15.83
N GLU A 30 11.59 27.20 -14.94
CA GLU A 30 11.30 27.82 -13.64
C GLU A 30 10.48 29.11 -13.80
N GLN A 31 10.85 29.95 -14.77
CA GLN A 31 10.13 31.19 -15.05
C GLN A 31 8.69 30.93 -15.53
N LEU A 32 8.49 29.91 -16.37
CA LEU A 32 7.15 29.50 -16.82
C LEU A 32 6.34 28.85 -15.71
N LEU A 33 6.98 28.08 -14.83
CA LEU A 33 6.35 27.47 -13.66
C LEU A 33 5.83 28.55 -12.71
N ALA A 34 6.67 29.53 -12.38
CA ALA A 34 6.31 30.66 -11.54
C ALA A 34 5.19 31.52 -12.16
N GLN A 35 5.14 31.63 -13.49
CA GLN A 35 4.11 32.37 -14.21
C GLN A 35 2.77 31.64 -14.28
N ARG A 36 2.77 30.29 -14.26
CA ARG A 36 1.58 29.45 -14.50
C ARG A 36 1.00 28.82 -13.22
N MET A 37 1.78 28.76 -12.14
CA MET A 37 1.27 28.37 -10.83
C MET A 37 0.32 29.48 -10.32
N PRO A 38 -0.92 29.17 -9.93
CA PRO A 38 -1.77 30.14 -9.27
C PRO A 38 -1.08 30.60 -7.98
N GLN A 39 -0.84 31.91 -7.85
CA GLN A 39 -0.31 32.49 -6.62
C GLN A 39 -1.34 32.32 -5.51
N GLN A 40 -1.17 31.28 -4.70
CA GLN A 40 -1.87 31.16 -3.44
C GLN A 40 -1.22 32.19 -2.50
N GLU A 41 -1.87 33.35 -2.32
CA GLU A 41 -1.42 34.36 -1.37
C GLU A 41 -1.39 33.74 0.04
N VAL A 42 -0.19 33.41 0.50
CA VAL A 42 0.05 33.08 1.90
C VAL A 42 0.01 34.39 2.67
N LYS A 43 -1.15 34.72 3.24
CA LYS A 43 -1.25 35.78 4.25
C LYS A 43 -0.55 35.29 5.51
N GLU A 44 0.54 35.96 5.89
CA GLU A 44 1.22 35.68 7.16
C GLU A 44 0.26 35.91 8.35
N PRO A 45 0.18 34.96 9.30
CA PRO A 45 -0.59 35.19 10.52
C PRO A 45 0.22 36.07 11.47
N GLN A 46 -0.33 37.24 11.80
CA GLN A 46 0.18 38.09 12.87
C GLN A 46 0.07 37.37 14.22
N THR A 47 1.20 36.93 14.78
CA THR A 47 1.24 36.31 16.11
C THR A 47 1.41 37.39 17.19
N ASN A 48 0.31 37.84 17.78
CA ASN A 48 0.34 38.55 19.05
C ASN A 48 0.24 37.51 20.19
N THR A 49 1.28 37.43 21.01
CA THR A 49 1.50 36.36 21.98
C THR A 49 0.64 36.55 23.23
N ASN A 50 -0.45 35.78 23.35
CA ASN A 50 -1.14 35.53 24.61
C ASN A 50 -1.09 34.02 24.93
N HIS A 51 -0.07 33.62 25.68
CA HIS A 51 0.27 32.21 25.98
C HIS A 51 -0.80 31.45 26.81
N ARG A 52 -1.82 32.14 27.34
CA ARG A 52 -2.89 31.52 28.15
C ARG A 52 -3.92 30.71 27.35
N PHE A 53 -4.01 30.91 26.04
CA PHE A 53 -4.96 30.18 25.19
C PHE A 53 -4.42 28.87 24.59
N TYR A 54 -3.11 28.60 24.68
CA TYR A 54 -2.52 27.36 24.16
C TYR A 54 -2.76 26.14 25.07
N TRP A 55 -2.95 26.33 26.38
CA TRP A 55 -3.23 25.23 27.31
C TRP A 55 -4.64 24.62 27.12
N MET A 56 -5.61 25.40 26.64
CA MET A 56 -6.98 24.93 26.37
C MET A 56 -7.08 24.12 25.06
N LYS A 57 -6.16 24.31 24.11
CA LYS A 57 -6.13 23.54 22.85
C LYS A 57 -5.62 22.11 23.06
N ILE A 58 -4.67 21.92 23.96
CA ILE A 58 -4.12 20.59 24.27
C ILE A 58 -5.19 19.70 24.92
N ALA A 59 -5.98 20.25 25.86
CA ALA A 59 -7.05 19.50 26.51
C ALA A 59 -8.15 19.07 25.53
N ALA A 60 -8.55 19.94 24.59
CA ALA A 60 -9.56 19.60 23.59
C ALA A 60 -9.13 18.43 22.68
N VAL A 61 -7.86 18.40 22.27
CA VAL A 61 -7.31 17.29 21.47
C VAL A 61 -7.32 15.99 22.26
N LEU A 62 -6.98 16.04 23.56
CA LEU A 62 -7.02 14.86 24.43
C LEU A 62 -8.44 14.34 24.62
N ILE A 63 -9.43 15.22 24.85
CA ILE A 63 -10.83 14.82 25.03
C ILE A 63 -11.39 14.18 23.74
N VAL A 64 -11.08 14.75 22.57
CA VAL A 64 -11.48 14.15 21.29
C VAL A 64 -10.79 12.78 21.12
N ALA A 65 -9.48 12.69 21.35
CA ALA A 65 -8.74 11.44 21.26
C ALA A 65 -9.26 10.36 22.22
N PHE A 66 -9.56 10.71 23.47
CA PHE A 66 -10.19 9.80 24.44
C PHE A 66 -11.61 9.42 24.04
N GLY A 67 -12.38 10.33 23.44
CA GLY A 67 -13.71 10.04 22.92
C GLY A 67 -13.67 9.04 21.76
N VAL A 68 -12.78 9.25 20.78
CA VAL A 68 -12.60 8.32 19.65
C VAL A 68 -12.02 6.99 20.14
N PHE A 69 -11.08 7.01 21.08
CA PHE A 69 -10.49 5.80 21.67
C PHE A 69 -11.50 5.00 22.48
N SER A 70 -12.33 5.65 23.30
CA SER A 70 -13.39 4.98 24.07
C SER A 70 -14.47 4.40 23.15
N TRP A 71 -14.82 5.13 22.07
CA TRP A 71 -15.73 4.63 21.04
C TRP A 71 -15.14 3.41 20.32
N PHE A 72 -13.86 3.45 19.95
CA PHE A 72 -13.13 2.35 19.30
C PHE A 72 -13.07 1.08 20.17
N VAL A 73 -12.76 1.23 21.47
CA VAL A 73 -12.76 0.11 22.42
C VAL A 73 -14.17 -0.47 22.59
N PHE A 74 -15.21 0.36 22.60
CA PHE A 74 -16.60 -0.10 22.71
C PHE A 74 -17.10 -0.78 21.43
N GLN A 75 -16.62 -0.37 20.26
CA GLN A 75 -16.93 -1.00 18.96
C GLN A 75 -16.19 -2.33 18.72
N ASN A 76 -15.11 -2.60 19.45
CA ASN A 76 -14.28 -3.81 19.30
C ASN A 76 -14.21 -4.62 20.62
N PRO A 77 -15.25 -5.39 20.99
CA PRO A 77 -15.40 -6.00 22.32
C PRO A 77 -14.45 -7.18 22.61
N GLY A 78 -13.40 -7.40 21.80
CA GLY A 78 -12.46 -8.51 21.93
C GLY A 78 -11.21 -8.26 22.80
N ALA A 79 -10.94 -7.02 23.24
CA ALA A 79 -9.65 -6.63 23.82
C ALA A 79 -9.58 -6.56 25.36
N GLY A 80 -10.53 -7.13 26.12
CA GLY A 80 -10.54 -6.93 27.57
C GLY A 80 -11.46 -7.80 28.42
N LYS A 81 -11.52 -9.12 28.21
CA LYS A 81 -12.21 -10.01 29.15
C LYS A 81 -11.18 -10.69 30.07
N PRO A 82 -11.22 -10.48 31.40
CA PRO A 82 -10.48 -11.35 32.32
C PRO A 82 -11.10 -12.76 32.28
N VAL A 83 -10.22 -13.76 32.28
CA VAL A 83 -10.56 -15.18 32.23
C VAL A 83 -11.13 -15.60 33.59
N ASP A 84 -12.43 -15.85 33.65
CA ASP A 84 -13.05 -16.61 34.74
C ASP A 84 -13.67 -17.89 34.16
N ASN A 85 -13.18 -19.04 34.65
CA ASN A 85 -13.71 -20.36 34.34
C ASN A 85 -15.01 -20.59 35.10
N ALA A 86 -16.15 -20.77 34.41
CA ALA A 86 -17.28 -21.57 34.92
C ALA A 86 -18.35 -21.88 33.86
N VAL A 87 -18.53 -23.18 33.62
CA VAL A 87 -19.79 -23.93 33.48
C VAL A 87 -20.84 -23.47 32.45
N VAL A 88 -20.98 -24.31 31.41
CA VAL A 88 -22.20 -24.78 30.72
C VAL A 88 -23.49 -23.99 30.98
N ASN A 89 -23.98 -23.30 29.95
CA ASN A 89 -25.36 -23.47 29.46
C ASN A 89 -25.49 -22.98 28.02
N THR A 90 -25.95 -23.88 27.16
CA THR A 90 -26.43 -23.63 25.80
C THR A 90 -27.58 -22.63 25.84
N THR A 91 -27.40 -21.44 25.26
CA THR A 91 -28.50 -20.64 24.74
C THR A 91 -27.98 -19.81 23.57
N GLN A 92 -28.42 -20.21 22.38
CA GLN A 92 -28.58 -19.42 21.15
C GLN A 92 -27.52 -18.34 20.90
N THR A 93 -26.51 -18.74 20.13
CA THR A 93 -25.68 -17.86 19.33
C THR A 93 -26.58 -17.08 18.36
N GLU A 94 -26.93 -15.85 18.73
CA GLU A 94 -27.33 -14.86 17.73
C GLU A 94 -26.09 -14.52 16.91
N GLU A 95 -26.23 -14.77 15.61
CA GLU A 95 -25.22 -14.57 14.59
C GLU A 95 -24.77 -13.11 14.61
N THR A 96 -23.54 -12.88 15.08
CA THR A 96 -22.79 -11.71 14.62
C THR A 96 -22.53 -11.98 13.15
N SER A 97 -23.29 -11.31 12.28
CA SER A 97 -23.08 -11.29 10.84
C SER A 97 -21.60 -10.99 10.58
N ALA A 98 -20.81 -12.04 10.37
CA ALA A 98 -19.54 -11.93 9.71
C ALA A 98 -19.88 -11.42 8.32
N GLU A 99 -19.67 -10.12 8.13
CA GLU A 99 -19.94 -9.43 6.89
C GLU A 99 -19.16 -10.14 5.79
N LYS A 100 -19.85 -10.97 5.00
CA LYS A 100 -19.21 -11.78 3.95
C LYS A 100 -18.41 -10.84 3.06
N GLU A 101 -17.08 -10.94 3.11
CA GLU A 101 -16.21 -10.25 2.14
C GLU A 101 -16.62 -10.75 0.76
N LEU A 102 -16.90 -9.83 -0.15
CA LEU A 102 -17.22 -10.19 -1.53
C LEU A 102 -15.90 -10.49 -2.21
N TYR A 103 -15.78 -11.68 -2.80
CA TYR A 103 -14.58 -12.09 -3.51
C TYR A 103 -14.79 -12.05 -5.02
N LEU A 104 -13.71 -11.96 -5.79
CA LEU A 104 -13.76 -12.10 -7.26
C LEU A 104 -14.43 -13.43 -7.65
N SER A 105 -14.22 -14.46 -6.83
CA SER A 105 -14.88 -15.76 -6.95
C SER A 105 -16.40 -15.78 -6.80
N ASP A 106 -17.00 -14.77 -6.16
CA ASP A 106 -18.46 -14.62 -6.08
C ASP A 106 -19.07 -14.02 -7.37
N ILE A 107 -18.23 -13.48 -8.28
CA ILE A 107 -18.67 -12.80 -9.51
C ILE A 107 -18.79 -13.78 -10.69
N SER A 108 -17.73 -14.51 -11.00
CA SER A 108 -17.72 -15.52 -12.07
C SER A 108 -16.67 -16.62 -11.88
N PRO A 109 -16.85 -17.79 -12.51
CA PRO A 109 -15.85 -18.87 -12.48
C PRO A 109 -14.48 -18.48 -13.06
N GLU A 110 -14.45 -17.56 -14.03
CA GLU A 110 -13.21 -17.05 -14.63
C GLU A 110 -12.47 -16.14 -13.64
N PHE A 111 -13.18 -15.24 -12.95
CA PHE A 111 -12.58 -14.37 -11.93
C PHE A 111 -12.10 -15.17 -10.72
N LYS A 112 -12.80 -16.24 -10.35
CA LYS A 112 -12.32 -17.18 -9.33
C LYS A 112 -10.95 -17.75 -9.66
N GLN A 113 -10.73 -18.19 -10.89
CA GLN A 113 -9.45 -18.76 -11.30
C GLN A 113 -8.31 -17.75 -11.22
N ILE A 114 -8.60 -16.49 -11.56
CA ILE A 114 -7.63 -15.39 -11.47
C ILE A 114 -7.29 -15.10 -10.00
N GLU A 115 -8.29 -14.97 -9.14
CA GLU A 115 -8.11 -14.74 -7.70
C GLU A 115 -7.34 -15.87 -7.04
N ASP A 116 -7.77 -17.12 -7.26
CA ASP A 116 -7.13 -18.31 -6.71
C ASP A 116 -5.66 -18.40 -7.18
N TYR A 117 -5.38 -18.09 -8.45
CA TYR A 117 -4.03 -18.05 -9.00
C TYR A 117 -3.15 -17.04 -8.27
N TYR A 118 -3.60 -15.78 -8.14
CA TYR A 118 -2.78 -14.75 -7.49
C TYR A 118 -2.60 -15.02 -6.00
N LEU A 119 -3.66 -15.39 -5.27
CA LEU A 119 -3.58 -15.69 -3.85
C LEU A 119 -2.66 -16.88 -3.56
N ALA A 120 -2.74 -17.94 -4.37
CA ALA A 120 -1.83 -19.09 -4.23
C ALA A 120 -0.37 -18.69 -4.43
N ASN A 121 -0.06 -17.87 -5.44
CA ASN A 121 1.29 -17.38 -5.70
C ASN A 121 1.79 -16.43 -4.61
N ILE A 122 0.96 -15.48 -4.16
CA ILE A 122 1.28 -14.57 -3.06
C ILE A 122 1.63 -15.35 -1.80
N ASN A 123 0.78 -16.30 -1.41
CA ASN A 123 1.02 -17.15 -0.23
C ASN A 123 2.28 -18.00 -0.39
N THR A 124 2.53 -18.51 -1.59
CA THR A 124 3.72 -19.30 -1.91
C THR A 124 4.99 -18.46 -1.78
N GLU A 125 5.01 -17.25 -2.33
CA GLU A 125 6.16 -16.33 -2.24
C GLU A 125 6.39 -15.87 -0.79
N LEU A 126 5.33 -15.52 -0.05
CA LEU A 126 5.41 -15.17 1.38
C LEU A 126 5.98 -16.31 2.21
N SER A 127 5.56 -17.56 1.96
CA SER A 127 6.05 -18.74 2.71
C SER A 127 7.54 -19.03 2.51
N GLN A 128 8.12 -18.56 1.40
CA GLN A 128 9.53 -18.72 1.08
C GLN A 128 10.41 -17.62 1.71
N LEU A 129 9.80 -16.56 2.27
CA LEU A 129 10.55 -15.49 2.89
C LEU A 129 11.23 -15.98 4.18
N THR A 130 12.54 -15.83 4.22
CA THR A 130 13.36 -16.13 5.41
C THR A 130 13.85 -14.83 6.01
N VAL A 131 13.39 -14.53 7.23
CA VAL A 131 13.81 -13.34 7.97
C VAL A 131 15.13 -13.60 8.69
N THR A 132 16.12 -12.76 8.42
CA THR A 132 17.43 -12.71 9.09
C THR A 132 17.65 -11.31 9.65
N SER A 133 18.63 -11.12 10.53
CA SER A 133 18.94 -9.79 11.08
C SER A 133 19.32 -8.76 10.01
N GLU A 134 19.94 -9.22 8.92
CA GLU A 134 20.43 -8.36 7.84
C GLU A 134 19.32 -7.91 6.88
N ASN A 135 18.29 -8.73 6.68
CA ASN A 135 17.23 -8.45 5.71
C ASN A 135 15.90 -8.01 6.35
N LYS A 136 15.80 -8.03 7.69
CA LYS A 136 14.57 -7.72 8.42
C LYS A 136 13.99 -6.36 8.05
N GLU A 137 14.82 -5.31 8.07
CA GLU A 137 14.36 -3.95 7.78
C GLU A 137 13.80 -3.83 6.35
N LEU A 138 14.47 -4.47 5.39
CA LEU A 138 14.00 -4.53 4.01
C LEU A 138 12.65 -5.26 3.92
N ILE A 139 12.54 -6.45 4.53
CA ILE A 139 11.29 -7.22 4.53
C ILE A 139 10.16 -6.42 5.17
N ASP A 140 10.40 -5.81 6.33
CA ASP A 140 9.40 -4.99 7.04
C ASP A 140 8.88 -3.84 6.17
N SER A 141 9.76 -3.15 5.44
CA SER A 141 9.36 -2.05 4.54
C SER A 141 8.47 -2.51 3.38
N PHE A 142 8.67 -3.74 2.88
CA PHE A 142 7.82 -4.34 1.86
C PHE A 142 6.51 -4.87 2.44
N MET A 143 6.53 -5.41 3.67
CA MET A 143 5.31 -5.86 4.36
C MET A 143 4.34 -4.69 4.63
N VAL A 144 4.84 -3.51 4.98
CA VAL A 144 3.99 -2.31 5.13
C VAL A 144 3.28 -1.95 3.82
N GLN A 145 3.98 -2.05 2.69
CA GLN A 145 3.38 -1.78 1.38
C GLN A 145 2.35 -2.87 0.99
N LEU A 146 2.62 -4.13 1.32
CA LEU A 146 1.64 -5.21 1.13
C LEU A 146 0.39 -5.00 1.98
N GLU A 147 0.55 -4.54 3.22
CA GLU A 147 -0.58 -4.23 4.12
C GLU A 147 -1.43 -3.07 3.58
N GLN A 148 -0.81 -2.07 2.96
CA GLN A 148 -1.54 -0.99 2.28
C GLN A 148 -2.36 -1.51 1.10
N LEU A 149 -1.76 -2.37 0.27
CA LEU A 149 -2.47 -3.03 -0.81
C LEU A 149 -3.60 -3.93 -0.28
N ASP A 150 -3.41 -4.58 0.86
CA ASP A 150 -4.45 -5.36 1.54
C ASP A 150 -5.67 -4.55 1.92
N LYS A 151 -5.43 -3.42 2.59
CA LYS A 151 -6.49 -2.48 2.96
C LYS A 151 -7.23 -1.92 1.74
N GLU A 152 -6.52 -1.61 0.66
CA GLU A 152 -7.17 -1.15 -0.57
C GLU A 152 -8.05 -2.23 -1.21
N TYR A 153 -7.66 -3.50 -1.17
CA TYR A 153 -8.52 -4.59 -1.65
C TYR A 153 -9.77 -4.75 -0.81
N GLN A 154 -9.64 -4.70 0.52
CA GLN A 154 -10.79 -4.73 1.43
C GLN A 154 -11.72 -3.53 1.18
N ARG A 155 -11.16 -2.33 0.96
CA ARG A 155 -11.92 -1.13 0.61
C ARG A 155 -12.69 -1.32 -0.70
N LEU A 156 -12.04 -1.85 -1.73
CA LEU A 156 -12.68 -2.14 -3.02
C LEU A 156 -13.80 -3.19 -2.88
N ASN A 157 -13.61 -4.24 -2.07
CA ASN A 157 -14.66 -5.22 -1.80
C ASN A 157 -15.87 -4.59 -1.09
N SER A 158 -15.64 -3.66 -0.15
CA SER A 158 -16.71 -2.90 0.50
C SER A 158 -17.43 -1.97 -0.49
N GLU A 159 -16.69 -1.34 -1.41
CA GLU A 159 -17.27 -0.50 -2.45
C GLU A 159 -18.26 -1.28 -3.33
N ILE A 160 -17.92 -2.53 -3.73
CA ILE A 160 -18.83 -3.38 -4.51
C ILE A 160 -20.12 -3.70 -3.75
N LYS A 161 -20.07 -3.86 -2.42
CA LYS A 161 -21.27 -4.10 -1.63
C LYS A 161 -22.23 -2.92 -1.67
N GLU A 162 -21.71 -1.70 -1.75
CA GLU A 162 -22.50 -0.47 -1.76
C GLU A 162 -23.01 -0.09 -3.15
N SER A 163 -22.13 -0.13 -4.16
CA SER A 163 -22.42 0.38 -5.52
C SER A 163 -22.77 -0.71 -6.53
N GLY A 164 -22.57 -1.98 -6.18
CA GLY A 164 -22.71 -3.11 -7.08
C GLY A 164 -21.42 -3.40 -7.87
N ILE A 165 -21.43 -4.52 -8.60
CA ILE A 165 -20.26 -4.96 -9.37
C ILE A 165 -20.11 -4.07 -10.62
N ASP A 166 -18.97 -3.39 -10.72
CA ASP A 166 -18.56 -2.62 -11.90
C ASP A 166 -17.23 -3.12 -12.47
N GLU A 167 -17.05 -3.00 -13.79
CA GLU A 167 -15.84 -3.44 -14.50
C GLU A 167 -14.59 -2.73 -13.97
N GLN A 168 -14.70 -1.45 -13.59
CA GLN A 168 -13.56 -0.69 -13.06
C GLN A 168 -13.13 -1.23 -11.70
N THR A 169 -14.08 -1.58 -10.83
CA THR A 169 -13.79 -2.12 -9.50
C THR A 169 -13.21 -3.53 -9.59
N VAL A 170 -13.73 -4.37 -10.49
CA VAL A 170 -13.14 -5.70 -10.77
C VAL A 170 -11.71 -5.58 -11.29
N SER A 171 -11.47 -4.69 -12.25
CA SER A 171 -10.12 -4.41 -12.75
C SER A 171 -9.20 -3.89 -11.65
N ALA A 172 -9.69 -3.02 -10.76
CA ALA A 172 -8.93 -2.52 -9.61
C ALA A 172 -8.55 -3.63 -8.61
N LEU A 173 -9.46 -4.58 -8.34
CA LEU A 173 -9.16 -5.73 -7.48
C LEU A 173 -8.08 -6.63 -8.09
N ILE A 174 -8.17 -6.94 -9.39
CA ILE A 174 -7.15 -7.74 -10.09
C ILE A 174 -5.80 -7.01 -10.09
N ASN A 175 -5.79 -5.72 -10.42
CA ASN A 175 -4.58 -4.90 -10.39
C ASN A 175 -3.95 -4.87 -8.99
N ASN A 176 -4.75 -4.82 -7.92
CA ASN A 176 -4.24 -4.88 -6.56
C ASN A 176 -3.50 -6.21 -6.29
N LEU A 177 -4.09 -7.34 -6.68
CA LEU A 177 -3.46 -8.66 -6.55
C LEU A 177 -2.15 -8.75 -7.35
N GLU A 178 -2.15 -8.21 -8.57
CA GLU A 178 -0.96 -8.12 -9.42
C GLU A 178 0.16 -7.30 -8.77
N LEU A 179 -0.17 -6.13 -8.23
CA LEU A 179 0.78 -5.26 -7.54
C LEU A 179 1.40 -5.94 -6.32
N ARG A 180 0.62 -6.69 -5.53
CA ARG A 180 1.15 -7.46 -4.40
C ARG A 180 2.16 -8.51 -4.85
N LEU A 181 1.84 -9.24 -5.91
CA LEU A 181 2.73 -10.27 -6.43
C LEU A 181 4.02 -9.66 -7.01
N ASP A 182 3.91 -8.57 -7.77
CA ASP A 182 5.07 -7.83 -8.29
C ASP A 182 5.99 -7.31 -7.17
N LEU A 183 5.39 -6.79 -6.10
CA LEU A 183 6.12 -6.32 -4.92
C LEU A 183 6.89 -7.46 -4.24
N LEU A 184 6.31 -8.66 -4.16
CA LEU A 184 6.99 -9.87 -3.65
C LEU A 184 8.15 -10.31 -4.56
N PHE A 185 8.00 -10.24 -5.88
CA PHE A 185 9.10 -10.53 -6.80
C PHE A 185 10.25 -9.53 -6.65
N LYS A 186 9.94 -8.23 -6.50
CA LYS A 186 10.94 -7.20 -6.21
C LYS A 186 11.67 -7.46 -4.91
N LEU A 187 10.94 -7.84 -3.85
CA LEU A 187 11.55 -8.22 -2.57
C LEU A 187 12.52 -9.40 -2.76
N LYS A 188 12.06 -10.47 -3.43
CA LYS A 188 12.87 -11.65 -3.71
C LYS A 188 14.17 -11.31 -4.44
N ASP A 189 14.13 -10.42 -5.42
CA ASP A 189 15.32 -10.02 -6.16
C ASP A 189 16.29 -9.19 -5.31
N LYS A 190 15.78 -8.29 -4.46
CA LYS A 190 16.63 -7.57 -3.49
C LYS A 190 17.26 -8.49 -2.44
N LEU A 191 16.54 -9.51 -1.98
CA LEU A 191 17.11 -10.51 -1.07
C LEU A 191 18.24 -11.32 -1.72
N LYS A 192 18.13 -11.64 -3.01
CA LYS A 192 19.21 -12.30 -3.76
C LYS A 192 20.44 -11.40 -3.91
N GLU A 193 20.23 -10.11 -4.14
CA GLU A 193 21.30 -9.10 -4.24
C GLU A 193 22.12 -9.04 -2.94
N ILE A 194 21.45 -8.86 -1.79
CA ILE A 194 22.10 -8.85 -0.47
C ILE A 194 22.88 -10.15 -0.22
N LYS A 195 22.28 -11.31 -0.52
CA LYS A 195 22.94 -12.61 -0.35
C LYS A 195 24.22 -12.70 -1.19
N LYS A 196 24.19 -12.20 -2.42
CA LYS A 196 25.34 -12.21 -3.34
C LYS A 196 26.44 -11.26 -2.85
N GLU A 197 26.09 -10.08 -2.37
CA GLU A 197 27.04 -9.11 -1.81
C GLU A 197 27.77 -9.69 -0.59
N ASN A 198 27.03 -10.30 0.34
CA ASN A 198 27.61 -10.97 1.51
C ASN A 198 28.59 -12.09 1.12
N LEU A 199 28.25 -12.91 0.12
CA LEU A 199 29.12 -13.97 -0.39
C LEU A 199 30.43 -13.42 -1.00
N GLN A 200 30.37 -12.28 -1.70
CA GLN A 200 31.54 -11.65 -2.31
C GLN A 200 32.45 -11.01 -1.26
N ASN A 201 31.89 -10.37 -0.24
CA ASN A 201 32.66 -9.76 0.85
C ASN A 201 33.47 -10.81 1.63
N ILE A 202 32.88 -11.98 1.89
CA ILE A 202 33.56 -13.09 2.58
C ILE A 202 34.74 -13.67 1.75
N GLN A 203 34.64 -13.67 0.42
CA GLN A 203 35.71 -14.16 -0.46
C GLN A 203 36.83 -13.13 -0.67
N GLY A 204 36.51 -11.83 -0.61
CA GLY A 204 37.50 -10.75 -0.70
C GLY A 204 38.36 -10.58 0.55
N GLU A 205 37.89 -10.99 1.73
CA GLU A 205 38.66 -10.96 2.99
C GLU A 205 39.64 -12.14 3.16
N GLN A 206 39.60 -13.17 2.29
CA GLN A 206 40.50 -14.33 2.37
C GLN A 206 41.66 -14.30 1.37
N ILE A 207 41.95 -13.14 0.77
CA ILE A 207 43.06 -12.91 -0.16
C ILE A 207 43.93 -11.77 0.38
#